data_AF-A0A7I7ST57-F1
#
_entry.id   AF-A0A7I7ST57-F1
#
_cell.length_a   1.000
_cell.length_b   1.000
_cell.length_c   1.000
_cell.angle_alpha   90.00
_cell.angle_beta   90.00
_cell.angle_gamma   90.00
#
_symmetry.space_group_name_H-M   'P 1'
#
loop_
_entity.id
_entity.type
_entity.pdbx_description
1 polymer ?
#
loop_
_entity_poly.entity_id
_entity_poly.type
_entity_poly.pdbx_seq_one_letter_code
_entity_poly.pdbx_strand_id
1 'polypeptide(L)'
;MTTPSETGVPPKEPKPRLLQDGRDMFWSLAPLILACIVLAGLVGMCSVRPSDPRDGAPPPYDAPAALKADAEALGIPIRVPQLPTGWVANSGSRGAIDGGRTDANGQRQRAVTSTVGYLAASKMYVSLTQSNADEQALVGSIHQSVYPTGAQDVDGVKWIVYEGGEGTEPVWTARLDSPAGPAQVAITGAGSTSDFRTLAVGTQSQKPLPPGR
;
A
#
# COMPACT_ATOMS: atom_id res chain seq x y z
N MET A 1 -49.37 -60.86 -62.59
CA MET A 1 -49.79 -60.29 -61.29
C MET A 1 -48.76 -60.69 -60.26
N THR A 2 -48.17 -59.70 -59.58
CA THR A 2 -47.36 -59.75 -58.35
C THR A 2 -46.05 -60.56 -58.32
N THR A 3 -44.92 -59.84 -58.45
CA THR A 3 -43.65 -60.14 -57.76
C THR A 3 -43.67 -59.55 -56.34
N PRO A 4 -43.02 -60.17 -55.33
CA PRO A 4 -43.08 -59.75 -53.93
C PRO A 4 -41.88 -58.87 -53.48
N SER A 5 -42.21 -58.03 -52.49
CA SER A 5 -41.44 -57.38 -51.41
C SER A 5 -39.91 -57.24 -51.48
N GLU A 6 -39.45 -56.00 -51.31
CA GLU A 6 -38.21 -55.71 -50.55
C GLU A 6 -38.43 -54.51 -49.62
N THR A 7 -38.41 -54.80 -48.33
CA THR A 7 -38.45 -53.85 -47.21
C THR A 7 -37.09 -53.15 -47.06
N GLY A 8 -37.04 -51.84 -47.27
CA GLY A 8 -35.86 -51.01 -47.01
C GLY A 8 -35.70 -50.69 -45.52
N VAL A 9 -34.50 -50.96 -44.98
CA VAL A 9 -34.05 -50.63 -43.62
C VAL A 9 -33.99 -49.09 -43.43
N PRO A 10 -34.44 -48.51 -42.30
CA PRO A 10 -34.34 -47.07 -42.08
C PRO A 10 -32.88 -46.61 -41.89
N PRO A 11 -32.51 -45.37 -42.28
CA PRO A 11 -31.14 -44.88 -42.21
C PRO A 11 -30.63 -44.76 -40.77
N LYS A 12 -29.37 -45.15 -40.56
CA LYS A 12 -28.65 -45.04 -39.29
C LYS A 12 -28.51 -43.56 -38.87
N GLU A 13 -28.94 -43.23 -37.66
CA GLU A 13 -28.80 -41.88 -37.09
C GLU A 13 -27.33 -41.41 -37.11
N PRO A 14 -27.05 -40.17 -37.56
CA PRO A 14 -25.69 -39.67 -37.57
C PRO A 14 -25.21 -39.46 -36.13
N LYS A 15 -24.04 -40.03 -35.86
CA LYS A 15 -23.30 -39.98 -34.59
C LYS A 15 -23.22 -38.53 -34.06
N PRO A 16 -23.41 -38.29 -32.75
CA PRO A 16 -23.43 -36.94 -32.20
C PRO A 16 -22.10 -36.21 -32.46
N ARG A 17 -22.20 -35.02 -33.08
CA ARG A 17 -21.09 -34.17 -33.56
C ARG A 17 -20.26 -33.51 -32.46
N LEU A 18 -20.37 -33.99 -31.23
CA LEU A 18 -19.76 -33.36 -30.06
C LEU A 18 -18.23 -33.56 -29.98
N LEU A 19 -17.68 -34.43 -30.82
CA LEU A 19 -16.23 -34.71 -30.91
C LEU A 19 -15.75 -34.79 -32.37
N GLN A 20 -16.33 -33.98 -33.28
CA GLN A 20 -15.64 -33.70 -34.54
C GLN A 20 -14.47 -32.74 -34.25
N ASP A 21 -13.31 -33.38 -34.15
CA ASP A 21 -11.98 -32.87 -34.43
C ASP A 21 -11.54 -31.65 -33.61
N GLY A 22 -10.78 -31.92 -32.55
CA GLY A 22 -9.89 -30.92 -31.95
C GLY A 22 -9.02 -30.22 -33.02
N ARG A 23 -8.76 -30.87 -34.16
CA ARG A 23 -8.12 -30.29 -35.33
C ARG A 23 -8.95 -29.20 -36.02
N ASP A 24 -10.27 -29.34 -36.17
CA ASP A 24 -11.14 -28.28 -36.70
C ASP A 24 -11.35 -27.15 -35.69
N MET A 25 -11.37 -27.48 -34.39
CA MET A 25 -11.35 -26.47 -33.34
C MET A 25 -10.02 -25.68 -33.35
N PHE A 26 -8.88 -26.33 -33.57
CA PHE A 26 -7.59 -25.67 -33.75
C PHE A 26 -7.53 -24.85 -35.05
N TRP A 27 -8.07 -25.35 -36.16
CA TRP A 27 -8.11 -24.65 -37.43
C TRP A 27 -9.05 -23.44 -37.45
N SER A 28 -10.09 -23.44 -36.61
CA SER A 28 -10.96 -22.26 -36.41
C SER A 28 -10.39 -21.27 -35.37
N LEU A 29 -9.70 -21.76 -34.33
CA LEU A 29 -9.12 -20.92 -33.28
C LEU A 29 -7.79 -20.27 -33.69
N ALA A 30 -6.94 -20.96 -34.45
CA ALA A 30 -5.64 -20.46 -34.90
C ALA A 30 -5.70 -19.14 -35.70
N PRO A 31 -6.59 -18.97 -36.70
CA PRO A 31 -6.68 -17.69 -37.43
C PRO A 31 -7.19 -16.56 -36.55
N LEU A 32 -8.05 -16.84 -35.56
CA LEU A 32 -8.49 -15.85 -34.57
C LEU A 32 -7.32 -15.41 -33.67
N ILE A 33 -6.55 -16.36 -33.13
CA ILE A 33 -5.35 -16.06 -32.32
C ILE A 33 -4.33 -15.26 -33.14
N LEU A 34 -4.10 -15.64 -34.41
CA LEU A 34 -3.18 -14.94 -35.29
C LEU A 34 -3.64 -13.50 -35.55
N ALA A 35 -4.94 -13.30 -35.83
CA ALA A 35 -5.51 -11.97 -35.98
C ALA A 35 -5.36 -11.13 -34.70
N CYS A 36 -5.59 -11.72 -33.52
CA CYS A 36 -5.36 -11.06 -32.24
C CYS A 36 -3.90 -10.65 -32.04
N ILE A 37 -2.93 -11.50 -32.40
CA ILE A 37 -1.48 -11.18 -32.30
C ILE A 37 -1.11 -10.05 -33.27
N VAL A 38 -1.59 -10.11 -34.52
CA VAL A 38 -1.33 -9.08 -35.54
C VAL A 38 -1.92 -7.74 -35.11
N LEU A 39 -3.15 -7.73 -34.60
CA LEU A 39 -3.78 -6.52 -34.07
C LEU A 39 -3.04 -6.00 -32.82
N ALA A 40 -2.65 -6.87 -31.88
CA ALA A 40 -1.88 -6.47 -30.71
C ALA A 40 -0.52 -5.86 -31.08
N GLY A 41 0.15 -6.39 -32.11
CA GLY A 41 1.39 -5.85 -32.66
C GLY A 41 1.19 -4.51 -33.38
N LEU A 42 0.16 -4.38 -34.22
CA LEU A 42 -0.17 -3.13 -34.94
C LEU A 42 -0.58 -1.99 -34.01
N VAL A 43 -1.35 -2.29 -32.96
CA VAL A 43 -1.80 -1.29 -31.97
C VAL A 43 -0.68 -0.96 -30.96
N GLY A 44 0.46 -1.65 -31.00
CA GLY A 44 1.60 -1.38 -30.12
C GLY A 44 1.31 -1.60 -28.64
N MET A 45 0.25 -2.35 -28.31
CA MET A 45 -0.17 -2.58 -26.91
C MET A 45 0.72 -3.60 -26.18
N CYS A 46 1.56 -4.35 -26.89
CA CYS A 46 2.56 -5.22 -26.29
C CYS A 46 3.92 -4.52 -26.25
N SER A 47 4.16 -3.73 -25.21
CA SER A 47 5.52 -3.29 -24.84
C SER A 47 6.27 -4.50 -24.28
N VAL A 48 6.84 -5.33 -25.15
CA VAL A 48 7.84 -6.33 -24.76
C VAL A 48 9.11 -5.54 -24.45
N ARG A 49 9.42 -5.35 -23.18
CA ARG A 49 10.69 -4.76 -22.74
C ARG A 49 11.66 -5.93 -22.53
N PRO A 50 12.64 -6.18 -23.43
CA PRO A 50 13.59 -7.29 -23.29
C PRO A 50 14.65 -7.02 -22.20
N SER A 51 14.54 -5.91 -21.48
CA SER A 51 15.34 -5.60 -20.30
C SER A 51 14.61 -6.10 -19.06
N ASP A 52 15.34 -6.73 -18.13
CA ASP A 52 14.86 -7.05 -16.79
C ASP A 52 13.99 -5.93 -16.20
N PRO A 53 13.00 -6.25 -15.33
CA PRO A 53 12.38 -5.24 -14.48
C PRO A 53 13.49 -4.51 -13.72
N ARG A 54 13.89 -3.34 -14.24
CA ARG A 54 14.79 -2.46 -13.51
C ARG A 54 13.92 -1.85 -12.44
N ASP A 55 14.29 -2.05 -11.19
CA ASP A 55 13.78 -1.25 -10.09
C ASP A 55 13.96 0.21 -10.50
N GLY A 56 12.86 0.86 -10.88
CA GLY A 56 12.89 2.28 -11.20
C GLY A 56 13.34 3.03 -9.96
N ALA A 57 14.28 3.97 -10.11
CA ALA A 57 14.61 4.84 -9.00
C ALA A 57 13.31 5.58 -8.58
N PRO A 58 12.88 5.48 -7.31
CA PRO A 58 11.71 6.20 -6.85
C PRO A 58 11.92 7.70 -7.06
N PRO A 59 10.87 8.48 -7.30
CA PRO A 59 10.98 9.93 -7.32
C PRO A 59 11.66 10.41 -6.01
N PRO A 60 12.74 11.20 -6.08
CA PRO A 60 13.39 11.69 -4.88
C PRO A 60 12.44 12.66 -4.15
N TYR A 61 12.28 12.47 -2.85
CA TYR A 61 11.50 13.37 -1.99
C TYR A 61 12.39 13.98 -0.90
N ASP A 62 12.42 15.31 -0.80
CA ASP A 62 13.16 16.02 0.24
C ASP A 62 12.35 16.06 1.54
N ALA A 63 12.40 14.95 2.29
CA ALA A 63 11.70 14.82 3.56
C ALA A 63 12.13 15.88 4.60
N PRO A 64 13.43 16.19 4.80
CA PRO A 64 13.81 17.25 5.73
C PRO A 64 13.20 18.63 5.40
N ALA A 65 13.24 19.05 4.14
CA ALA A 65 12.65 20.33 3.74
C ALA A 65 11.12 20.34 3.90
N ALA A 66 10.45 19.25 3.51
CA ALA A 66 9.01 19.12 3.65
C ALA A 66 8.57 19.11 5.12
N LEU A 67 9.18 18.28 5.97
CA LEU A 67 8.85 18.21 7.40
C LEU A 67 9.10 19.54 8.12
N LYS A 68 10.09 20.32 7.68
CA LYS A 68 10.30 21.68 8.17
C LYS A 68 9.18 22.63 7.78
N ALA A 69 8.76 22.61 6.52
CA ALA A 69 7.61 23.40 6.07
C ALA A 69 6.31 22.95 6.75
N ASP A 70 6.18 21.66 7.06
CA ASP A 70 5.03 21.11 7.79
C ASP A 70 5.01 21.57 9.24
N ALA A 71 6.18 21.62 9.91
CA ALA A 71 6.28 22.06 11.30
C ALA A 71 5.81 23.51 11.45
N GLU A 72 6.21 24.36 10.50
CA GLU A 72 5.79 25.76 10.42
C GLU A 72 4.29 25.91 10.11
N ALA A 73 3.78 25.17 9.13
CA ALA A 73 2.39 25.31 8.69
C ALA A 73 1.37 24.68 9.67
N LEU A 74 1.73 23.58 10.33
CA LEU A 74 0.82 22.79 11.16
C LEU A 74 0.92 23.14 12.66
N GLY A 75 2.05 23.69 13.11
CA GLY A 75 2.25 24.07 14.51
C GLY A 75 2.26 22.88 15.48
N ILE A 76 2.57 21.67 15.00
CA ILE A 76 2.73 20.46 15.82
C ILE A 76 4.22 20.11 15.96
N PRO A 77 4.64 19.39 17.01
CA PRO A 77 6.05 19.07 17.23
C PRO A 77 6.54 17.95 16.29
N ILE A 78 6.82 18.32 15.04
CA ILE A 78 7.34 17.44 13.99
C ILE A 78 8.83 17.18 14.19
N ARG A 79 9.25 15.92 14.06
CA ARG A 79 10.65 15.47 14.07
C ARG A 79 11.08 15.07 12.66
N VAL A 80 12.36 15.26 12.33
CA VAL A 80 12.95 14.73 11.09
C VAL A 80 13.69 13.45 11.44
N PRO A 81 13.26 12.27 10.94
CA PRO A 81 13.92 11.03 11.26
C PRO A 81 15.38 11.00 10.79
N GLN A 82 16.29 10.52 11.64
CA GLN A 82 17.66 10.18 11.25
C GLN A 82 17.73 8.69 10.94
N LEU A 83 17.89 8.36 9.65
CA LEU A 83 17.85 6.99 9.16
C LEU A 83 19.24 6.56 8.65
N PRO A 84 19.59 5.27 8.75
CA PRO A 84 20.86 4.76 8.26
C PRO A 84 20.93 4.79 6.73
N THR A 85 22.13 4.62 6.19
CA THR A 85 22.37 4.54 4.74
C THR A 85 21.48 3.48 4.08
N GLY A 86 20.98 3.78 2.88
CA GLY A 86 20.13 2.88 2.10
C GLY A 86 18.63 3.18 2.22
N TRP A 87 18.23 4.00 3.20
CA TRP A 87 16.88 4.52 3.32
C TRP A 87 16.67 5.73 2.43
N VAL A 88 15.53 5.79 1.75
CA VAL A 88 15.20 6.87 0.80
C VAL A 88 13.76 7.30 1.02
N ALA A 89 13.53 8.60 1.23
CA ALA A 89 12.17 9.14 1.21
C ALA A 89 11.66 9.24 -0.23
N ASN A 90 10.43 8.79 -0.47
CA ASN A 90 9.85 8.72 -1.82
C ASN A 90 8.51 9.44 -1.97
N SER A 91 7.88 9.84 -0.86
CA SER A 91 6.59 10.51 -0.88
C SER A 91 6.38 11.32 0.40
N GLY A 92 5.42 12.25 0.34
CA GLY A 92 4.86 12.84 1.54
C GLY A 92 3.55 13.57 1.27
N SER A 93 2.78 13.77 2.33
CA SER A 93 1.46 14.39 2.28
C SER A 93 1.13 15.07 3.61
N ARG A 94 0.17 16.00 3.56
CA ARG A 94 -0.49 16.54 4.73
C ARG A 94 -1.94 16.14 4.71
N GLY A 95 -2.53 16.03 5.89
CA GLY A 95 -3.94 15.71 6.03
C GLY A 95 -4.54 16.29 7.29
N ALA A 96 -5.79 15.90 7.52
CA ALA A 96 -6.48 16.21 8.75
C ALA A 96 -7.49 15.13 9.09
N ILE A 97 -7.82 15.06 10.38
CA ILE A 97 -8.78 14.12 10.93
C ILE A 97 -9.83 14.97 11.64
N ASP A 98 -11.03 15.02 11.08
CA ASP A 98 -12.15 15.76 11.68
C ASP A 98 -12.58 15.08 12.97
N GLY A 99 -12.70 15.89 14.03
CA GLY A 99 -12.86 15.37 15.38
C GLY A 99 -11.77 14.35 15.69
N GLY A 100 -10.50 14.62 15.36
CA GLY A 100 -9.36 13.74 15.57
C GLY A 100 -8.66 13.91 16.92
N ARG A 101 -8.95 14.98 17.67
CA ARG A 101 -8.40 15.20 19.01
C ARG A 101 -9.46 15.72 19.98
N THR A 102 -9.26 15.47 21.27
CA THR A 102 -10.12 15.99 22.34
C THR A 102 -9.41 17.13 23.05
N ASP A 103 -10.07 18.28 23.19
CA ASP A 103 -9.51 19.39 23.97
C ASP A 103 -9.74 19.23 25.49
N ALA A 104 -9.21 20.17 26.27
CA ALA A 104 -9.33 20.13 27.73
C ALA A 104 -10.78 20.21 28.25
N ASN A 105 -11.72 20.68 27.41
CA ASN A 105 -13.15 20.78 27.73
C ASN A 105 -13.94 19.56 27.21
N GLY A 106 -13.25 18.52 26.72
CA GLY A 106 -13.88 17.32 26.17
C GLY A 106 -14.46 17.49 24.77
N GLN A 107 -14.21 18.61 24.09
CA GLN A 107 -14.75 18.84 22.74
C GLN A 107 -13.87 18.20 21.68
N ARG A 108 -14.49 17.58 20.68
CA ARG A 108 -13.79 17.03 19.51
C ARG A 108 -13.37 18.17 18.59
N GLN A 109 -12.07 18.23 18.29
CA GLN A 109 -11.49 19.18 17.37
C GLN A 109 -10.80 18.46 16.22
N ARG A 110 -10.63 19.17 15.11
CA ARG A 110 -9.82 18.70 13.99
C ARG A 110 -8.36 18.53 14.43
N ALA A 111 -7.78 17.39 14.05
CA ALA A 111 -6.34 17.14 14.14
C ALA A 111 -5.70 17.26 12.76
N VAL A 112 -4.39 17.47 12.72
CA VAL A 112 -3.61 17.60 11.48
C VAL A 112 -2.56 16.49 11.40
N THR A 113 -2.21 16.07 10.19
CA THR A 113 -1.23 15.01 9.95
C THR A 113 -0.16 15.49 8.96
N SER A 114 1.07 15.07 9.22
CA SER A 114 2.20 15.14 8.28
C SER A 114 2.73 13.73 8.09
N THR A 115 2.72 13.24 6.85
CA THR A 115 3.10 11.87 6.52
C THR A 115 4.26 11.90 5.54
N VAL A 116 5.28 11.07 5.80
CA VAL A 116 6.39 10.84 4.87
C VAL A 116 6.54 9.34 4.64
N GLY A 117 6.62 8.96 3.36
CA GLY A 117 6.93 7.61 2.92
C GLY A 117 8.43 7.41 2.72
N TYR A 118 8.91 6.25 3.12
CA TYR A 118 10.29 5.81 3.00
C TYR A 118 10.35 4.43 2.37
N LEU A 119 11.34 4.21 1.52
CA LEU A 119 11.82 2.89 1.16
C LEU A 119 12.96 2.53 2.10
N ALA A 120 12.80 1.43 2.83
CA ALA A 120 13.85 0.87 3.67
C ALA A 120 15.01 0.32 2.81
N ALA A 121 16.11 -0.06 3.45
CA ALA A 121 17.22 -0.72 2.77
C ALA A 121 16.79 -2.01 2.04
N SER A 122 15.77 -2.69 2.58
CA SER A 122 15.09 -3.86 1.99
C SER A 122 14.22 -3.54 0.77
N LYS A 123 14.10 -2.26 0.38
CA LYS A 123 13.18 -1.72 -0.63
C LYS A 123 11.69 -1.82 -0.28
N MET A 124 11.37 -2.31 0.92
CA MET A 124 10.00 -2.32 1.41
C MET A 124 9.59 -0.91 1.84
N TYR A 125 8.32 -0.59 1.58
CA TYR A 125 7.74 0.68 1.95
C TYR A 125 7.36 0.71 3.43
N VAL A 126 7.72 1.79 4.10
CA VAL A 126 7.19 2.18 5.41
C VAL A 126 6.92 3.67 5.42
N SER A 127 5.94 4.10 6.19
CA SER A 127 5.59 5.51 6.32
C SER A 127 5.59 5.93 7.78
N LEU A 128 5.95 7.18 8.02
CA LEU A 128 5.80 7.84 9.31
C LEU A 128 4.72 8.91 9.19
N THR A 129 3.71 8.86 10.05
CA THR A 129 2.73 9.93 10.24
C THR A 129 2.93 10.57 11.60
N GLN A 130 3.02 11.90 11.65
CA GLN A 130 3.13 12.69 12.88
C GLN A 130 1.90 13.60 13.00
N SER A 131 1.28 13.62 14.18
CA SER A 131 -0.01 14.26 14.38
C SER A 131 -0.20 14.77 15.81
N ASN A 132 -1.14 15.70 15.99
CA ASN A 132 -1.71 16.06 17.29
C ASN A 132 -3.04 15.33 17.59
N ALA A 133 -3.37 14.31 16.81
CA ALA A 133 -4.54 13.47 17.02
C ALA A 133 -4.42 12.59 18.28
N ASP A 134 -5.56 12.20 18.83
CA ASP A 134 -5.62 11.12 19.81
C ASP A 134 -5.25 9.79 19.13
N GLU A 135 -4.66 8.86 19.88
CA GLU A 135 -4.16 7.58 19.35
C GLU A 135 -5.18 6.82 18.49
N GLN A 136 -6.39 6.60 19.03
CA GLN A 136 -7.44 5.86 18.32
C GLN A 136 -7.89 6.55 17.03
N ALA A 137 -7.93 7.89 17.04
CA ALA A 137 -8.30 8.65 15.85
C ALA A 137 -7.20 8.59 14.78
N LEU A 138 -5.93 8.66 15.18
CA LEU A 138 -4.81 8.51 14.25
C LEU A 138 -4.79 7.11 13.64
N VAL A 139 -4.86 6.07 14.46
CA VAL A 139 -4.87 4.67 13.98
C VAL A 139 -6.06 4.42 13.06
N GLY A 140 -7.26 4.84 13.47
CA GLY A 140 -8.48 4.68 12.66
C GLY A 140 -8.45 5.45 11.33
N SER A 141 -7.67 6.53 11.24
CA SER A 141 -7.46 7.26 9.97
C SER A 141 -6.55 6.52 8.99
N ILE A 142 -5.68 5.63 9.49
CA ILE A 142 -4.76 4.82 8.69
C ILE A 142 -5.45 3.51 8.29
N HIS A 143 -5.95 2.77 9.28
CA HIS A 143 -6.70 1.53 9.08
C HIS A 143 -7.88 1.45 10.05
N GLN A 144 -9.09 1.23 9.52
CA GLN A 144 -10.31 1.15 10.33
C GLN A 144 -10.51 -0.23 10.98
N SER A 145 -9.87 -1.28 10.43
CA SER A 145 -10.08 -2.68 10.81
C SER A 145 -8.88 -3.28 11.54
N VAL A 146 -8.20 -2.46 12.35
CA VAL A 146 -7.09 -2.91 13.22
C VAL A 146 -7.47 -2.74 14.68
N TYR A 147 -6.87 -3.57 15.53
CA TYR A 147 -7.09 -3.56 16.98
C TYR A 147 -5.75 -3.75 17.69
N PRO A 148 -5.60 -3.22 18.92
CA PRO A 148 -4.34 -3.32 19.63
C PRO A 148 -4.07 -4.78 20.01
N THR A 149 -2.95 -5.33 19.56
CA THR A 149 -2.53 -6.72 19.86
C THR A 149 -1.37 -6.80 20.83
N GLY A 150 -0.66 -5.69 21.06
CA GLY A 150 0.43 -5.66 22.02
C GLY A 150 1.21 -4.37 21.97
N ALA A 151 2.46 -4.44 22.44
CA ALA A 151 3.38 -3.33 22.38
C ALA A 151 4.81 -3.82 22.15
N GLN A 152 5.62 -2.97 21.53
CA GLN A 152 7.04 -3.15 21.31
C GLN A 152 7.77 -2.07 22.11
N ASP A 153 8.71 -2.49 22.96
CA ASP A 153 9.65 -1.55 23.55
C ASP A 153 10.75 -1.27 22.52
N VAL A 154 10.93 -0.01 22.15
CA VAL A 154 11.98 0.44 21.25
C VAL A 154 12.79 1.50 22.00
N ASP A 155 13.98 1.14 22.47
CA ASP A 155 14.88 1.99 23.25
C ASP A 155 14.17 2.75 24.39
N GLY A 156 13.31 2.05 25.14
CA GLY A 156 12.57 2.61 26.28
C GLY A 156 11.32 3.42 25.91
N VAL A 157 10.98 3.54 24.62
CA VAL A 157 9.70 4.06 24.16
C VAL A 157 8.77 2.91 23.85
N LYS A 158 7.59 2.92 24.47
CA LYS A 158 6.55 1.91 24.23
C LYS A 158 5.75 2.27 22.98
N TRP A 159 5.88 1.46 21.94
CA TRP A 159 5.07 1.52 20.72
C TRP A 159 3.94 0.51 20.80
N ILE A 160 2.69 0.97 20.76
CA ILE A 160 1.52 0.09 20.73
C ILE A 160 1.37 -0.44 19.31
N VAL A 161 1.19 -1.75 19.19
CA VAL A 161 1.04 -2.44 17.92
C VAL A 161 -0.44 -2.75 17.70
N TYR A 162 -0.94 -2.30 16.56
CA TYR A 162 -2.26 -2.61 16.04
C TYR A 162 -2.13 -3.52 14.84
N GLU A 163 -2.89 -4.60 14.83
CA GLU A 163 -2.93 -5.57 13.73
C GLU A 163 -4.37 -5.78 13.26
N GLY A 164 -4.52 -6.22 12.01
CA GLY A 164 -5.81 -6.50 11.39
C GLY A 164 -5.89 -7.94 10.89
N GLY A 165 -6.88 -8.19 10.03
CA GLY A 165 -6.99 -9.48 9.34
C GLY A 165 -5.86 -9.70 8.32
N GLU A 166 -5.88 -10.87 7.67
CA GLU A 166 -4.89 -11.24 6.65
C GLU A 166 -4.70 -10.14 5.60
N GLY A 167 -3.44 -9.81 5.30
CA GLY A 167 -3.07 -8.77 4.33
C GLY A 167 -3.23 -7.33 4.82
N THR A 168 -3.67 -7.10 6.07
CA THR A 168 -3.71 -5.75 6.67
C THR A 168 -2.32 -5.39 7.21
N GLU A 169 -1.80 -4.23 6.83
CA GLU A 169 -0.53 -3.74 7.36
C GLU A 169 -0.67 -3.38 8.85
N PRO A 170 0.34 -3.70 9.69
CA PRO A 170 0.29 -3.32 11.09
C PRO A 170 0.53 -1.82 11.26
N VAL A 171 -0.10 -1.23 12.29
CA VAL A 171 0.14 0.16 12.69
C VAL A 171 0.85 0.17 14.04
N TRP A 172 2.06 0.71 14.09
CA TRP A 172 2.78 0.97 15.33
C TRP A 172 2.60 2.42 15.72
N THR A 173 2.12 2.70 16.92
CA THR A 173 1.84 4.08 17.35
C THR A 173 2.44 4.37 18.71
N ALA A 174 2.96 5.58 18.88
CA ALA A 174 3.54 6.04 20.13
C ALA A 174 3.26 7.52 20.35
N ARG A 175 3.14 7.91 21.61
CA ARG A 175 3.10 9.32 22.00
C ARG A 175 4.51 9.77 22.36
N LEU A 176 4.99 10.81 21.69
CA LEU A 176 6.30 11.41 21.94
C LEU A 176 6.12 12.79 22.55
N ASP A 177 6.49 12.94 23.81
CA ASP A 177 6.42 14.22 24.51
C ASP A 177 7.65 15.10 24.21
N SER A 178 7.45 16.42 24.29
CA SER A 178 8.49 17.43 24.12
C SER A 178 8.11 18.75 24.79
N PRO A 179 9.04 19.69 24.97
CA PRO A 179 8.72 21.04 25.46
C PRO A 179 7.72 21.81 24.57
N ALA A 180 7.66 21.48 23.27
CA ALA A 180 6.70 22.05 22.33
C ALA A 180 5.32 21.36 22.39
N GLY A 181 5.16 20.38 23.26
CA GLY A 181 3.94 19.58 23.42
C GLY A 181 4.10 18.13 22.94
N PRO A 182 3.03 17.33 23.09
CA PRO A 182 2.98 15.95 22.63
C PRO A 182 2.74 15.86 21.11
N ALA A 183 3.32 14.84 20.47
CA ALA A 183 2.88 14.36 19.16
C ALA A 183 2.55 12.87 19.25
N GLN A 184 1.43 12.47 18.65
CA GLN A 184 1.17 11.09 18.33
C GLN A 184 1.85 10.76 17.00
N VAL A 185 2.68 9.73 16.98
CA VAL A 185 3.34 9.23 15.77
C VAL A 185 2.85 7.83 15.45
N ALA A 186 2.71 7.52 14.16
CA ALA A 186 2.33 6.20 13.69
C ALA A 186 3.24 5.75 12.54
N ILE A 187 3.61 4.48 12.53
CA ILE A 187 4.34 3.81 11.46
C ILE A 187 3.46 2.70 10.89
N THR A 188 3.34 2.66 9.57
CA THR A 188 2.66 1.58 8.83
C THR A 188 3.40 1.29 7.53
N GLY A 189 3.16 0.13 6.94
CA GLY A 189 3.74 -0.28 5.67
C GLY A 189 3.99 -1.78 5.59
N ALA A 190 4.50 -2.21 4.44
CA ALA A 190 4.89 -3.60 4.17
C ALA A 190 6.31 -3.95 4.67
N GLY A 191 6.99 -3.03 5.37
CA GLY A 191 8.31 -3.25 5.95
C GLY A 191 8.32 -4.32 7.06
N SER A 192 9.50 -4.86 7.32
CA SER A 192 9.72 -5.80 8.42
C SER A 192 9.63 -5.12 9.79
N THR A 193 9.48 -5.89 10.86
CA THR A 193 9.61 -5.40 12.24
C THR A 193 10.92 -4.64 12.47
N SER A 194 12.03 -5.05 11.86
CA SER A 194 13.31 -4.32 11.93
C SER A 194 13.27 -2.96 11.24
N ASP A 195 12.56 -2.85 10.11
CA ASP A 195 12.38 -1.58 9.41
C ASP A 195 11.55 -0.61 10.28
N PHE A 196 10.47 -1.11 10.89
CA PHE A 196 9.65 -0.34 11.83
C PHE A 196 10.47 0.15 13.03
N ARG A 197 11.28 -0.73 13.65
CA ARG A 197 12.17 -0.34 14.76
C ARG A 197 13.19 0.70 14.33
N THR A 198 13.77 0.58 13.13
CA THR A 198 14.74 1.55 12.61
C THR A 198 14.11 2.94 12.46
N LEU A 199 12.93 3.02 11.86
CA LEU A 199 12.21 4.28 11.69
C LEU A 199 11.73 4.86 13.04
N ALA A 200 11.31 4.00 13.97
CA ALA A 200 10.95 4.38 15.33
C ALA A 200 12.14 5.03 16.07
N VAL A 201 13.29 4.35 16.14
CA VAL A 201 14.53 4.87 16.76
C VAL A 201 14.96 6.17 16.08
N GLY A 202 15.00 6.18 14.75
CA GLY A 202 15.37 7.34 13.95
C GLY A 202 14.48 8.55 14.17
N THR A 203 13.21 8.34 14.55
CA THR A 203 12.26 9.41 14.84
C THR A 203 12.32 9.86 16.30
N GLN A 204 12.22 8.93 17.25
CA GLN A 204 12.07 9.26 18.67
C GLN A 204 13.33 9.88 19.28
N SER A 205 14.51 9.57 18.74
CA SER A 205 15.80 10.13 19.18
C SER A 205 15.98 11.61 18.81
N GLN A 206 15.17 12.14 17.88
CA GLN A 206 15.37 13.46 17.30
C GLN A 206 14.55 14.50 18.03
N LYS A 207 15.10 15.67 18.31
CA LYS A 207 14.30 16.77 18.87
C LYS A 207 13.28 17.26 17.83
N PRO A 208 12.07 17.69 18.24
CA PRO A 208 11.16 18.37 17.33
C PRO A 208 11.82 19.58 16.70
N LEU A 209 11.46 19.87 15.47
CA LEU A 209 11.84 21.08 14.79
C LEU A 209 11.32 22.29 15.57
N PRO A 210 12.11 23.39 15.62
CA PRO A 210 11.66 24.60 16.29
C PRO A 210 10.39 25.13 15.60
N PRO A 211 9.47 25.75 16.36
CA PRO A 211 8.36 26.48 15.75
C PRO A 211 8.90 27.50 14.75
N GLY A 212 8.26 27.60 13.57
CA GLY A 212 8.55 28.67 12.62
C GLY A 212 8.41 30.03 13.31
N ARG A 213 9.32 30.96 12.99
CA ARG A 213 9.44 32.26 13.66
C ARG A 213 8.50 33.28 13.03
#